data_AF-A0A9P8UTB6-F1
#
_entry.id   AF-A0A9P8UTB6-F1
#
_cell.length_a   1.000
_cell.length_b   1.000
_cell.length_c   1.000
_cell.angle_alpha   90.00
_cell.angle_beta   90.00
_cell.angle_gamma   90.00
#
_symmetry.space_group_name_H-M   'P 1'
#
loop_
_entity.id
_entity.type
_entity.pdbx_description
1 polymer ?
#
loop_
_entity_poly.entity_id
_entity_poly.type
_entity_poly.pdbx_seq_one_letter_code
_entity_poly.pdbx_strand_id
1 'polypeptide(L)'
;MEESPYATREQTRKMAFLACVINESLRLYPPVSLNNHGDVVTTVLPIDGGSNVDRLIFATKSELVVFRQHVNSRKKAIYGQDADNFCLRGEKQEN
;
A
#
# COMPACT_ATOMS: atom_id res chain seq x y z
N MET A 1 -19.82 36.26 -3.93
CA MET A 1 -19.54 35.22 -2.93
C MET A 1 -18.03 35.22 -2.74
N GLU A 2 -17.58 35.71 -1.59
CA GLU A 2 -16.16 35.81 -1.26
C GLU A 2 -15.58 34.40 -1.12
N GLU A 3 -14.52 34.07 -1.87
CA GLU A 3 -13.86 32.78 -1.70
C GLU A 3 -13.25 32.70 -0.29
N SER A 4 -13.48 31.58 0.39
CA SER A 4 -12.87 31.31 1.69
C SER A 4 -11.34 31.38 1.56
N PRO A 5 -10.63 32.08 2.46
CA PRO A 5 -9.17 32.13 2.45
C PRO A 5 -8.51 30.78 2.80
N TYR A 6 -9.30 29.76 3.16
CA TYR A 6 -8.84 28.43 3.51
C TYR A 6 -9.00 27.45 2.35
N ALA A 7 -8.02 26.53 2.23
CA ALA A 7 -8.09 25.46 1.26
C ALA A 7 -9.34 24.59 1.46
N THR A 8 -10.15 24.47 0.41
CA THR A 8 -11.32 23.60 0.38
C THR A 8 -10.94 22.18 -0.03
N ARG A 9 -11.75 21.20 0.34
CA ARG A 9 -11.54 19.78 0.00
C ARG A 9 -11.38 19.55 -1.51
N GLU A 10 -12.15 20.27 -2.34
CA GLU A 10 -12.09 20.13 -3.79
C GLU A 10 -10.82 20.75 -4.38
N GLN A 11 -10.26 21.79 -3.75
CA GLN A 11 -8.93 22.31 -4.10
C GLN A 11 -7.84 21.31 -3.72
N THR A 12 -7.86 20.75 -2.50
CA THR A 12 -6.86 19.77 -2.04
C THR A 12 -6.84 18.51 -2.90
N ARG A 13 -8.00 18.05 -3.37
CA ARG A 13 -8.11 16.88 -4.28
C ARG A 13 -7.43 17.09 -5.64
N LYS A 14 -7.30 18.34 -6.10
CA LYS A 14 -6.63 18.68 -7.36
C LYS A 14 -5.10 18.82 -7.19
N MET A 15 -4.59 18.78 -5.97
CA MET A 15 -3.15 18.91 -5.68
C MET A 15 -2.44 17.56 -5.87
N ALA A 16 -2.10 17.22 -7.11
CA ALA A 16 -1.46 15.94 -7.45
C ALA A 16 -0.14 15.71 -6.69
N PHE A 17 0.70 16.73 -6.58
CA PHE A 17 1.95 16.67 -5.83
C PHE A 17 1.72 16.35 -4.35
N LEU A 18 0.76 17.03 -3.71
CA LEU A 18 0.39 16.78 -2.32
C LEU A 18 -0.10 15.34 -2.12
N ALA A 19 -0.93 14.84 -3.04
CA ALA A 19 -1.38 13.45 -3.00
C ALA A 19 -0.21 12.46 -3.12
N CYS A 20 0.76 12.73 -4.00
CA CYS A 20 1.97 11.90 -4.13
C CYS A 20 2.79 11.88 -2.84
N VAL A 21 3.01 13.05 -2.21
CA VAL A 21 3.76 13.17 -0.95
C VAL A 21 3.08 12.39 0.17
N ILE A 22 1.76 12.52 0.31
CA ILE A 22 0.99 11.80 1.34
C ILE A 22 1.08 10.29 1.12
N ASN A 23 0.84 9.83 -0.11
CA ASN A 23 0.87 8.41 -0.45
C ASN A 23 2.24 7.79 -0.21
N GLU A 24 3.31 8.49 -0.60
CA GLU A 24 4.68 8.00 -0.44
C GLU A 24 5.12 7.99 1.03
N SER A 25 4.69 8.99 1.81
CA SER A 25 4.90 9.02 3.26
C SER A 25 4.25 7.82 3.94
N LEU A 26 2.99 7.53 3.60
CA LEU A 26 2.25 6.41 4.17
C LEU A 26 2.75 5.04 3.68
N ARG A 27 3.34 4.97 2.48
CA ARG A 27 4.00 3.77 1.97
C ARG A 27 5.23 3.42 2.83
N LEU A 28 6.13 4.39 3.04
CA LEU A 28 7.39 4.14 3.75
C LEU A 28 7.25 4.09 5.27
N TYR A 29 6.32 4.89 5.80
CA TYR A 29 6.09 5.09 7.23
C TYR A 29 4.59 4.91 7.55
N PRO A 30 4.04 3.69 7.37
CA PRO A 30 2.66 3.43 7.74
C PRO A 30 2.49 3.58 9.27
N PRO A 31 1.45 4.28 9.74
CA PRO A 31 1.17 4.39 11.18
C PRO A 31 0.94 3.04 11.87
N VAL A 32 0.39 2.07 11.12
CA VAL A 32 0.23 0.67 11.55
C VAL A 32 1.04 -0.21 10.59
N SER A 33 2.19 -0.69 11.07
CA SER A 33 3.14 -1.45 10.25
C SER A 33 2.86 -2.94 10.18
N LEU A 34 2.07 -3.46 11.12
CA LEU A 34 1.75 -4.86 11.30
C LEU A 34 0.24 -5.03 11.44
N ASN A 35 -0.35 -5.85 10.58
CA ASN A 35 -1.74 -6.25 10.69
C ASN A 35 -1.82 -7.78 10.81
N ASN A 36 -2.48 -8.26 11.84
CA ASN A 36 -2.55 -9.67 12.21
C ASN A 36 -3.97 -10.17 12.04
N HIS A 37 -4.14 -11.26 11.31
CA HIS A 37 -5.41 -11.94 11.14
C HIS A 37 -5.30 -13.35 11.70
N GLY A 38 -6.28 -13.74 12.52
CA GLY A 38 -6.42 -15.12 12.97
C GLY A 38 -7.47 -15.81 12.12
N ASP A 39 -7.12 -16.91 11.48
CA ASP A 39 -8.05 -17.62 10.60
C ASP A 39 -9.07 -18.43 11.40
N VAL A 40 -10.35 -18.10 11.25
CA VAL A 40 -11.45 -18.79 11.96
C VAL A 40 -11.72 -20.18 11.35
N VAL A 41 -11.32 -20.38 10.09
CA VAL A 41 -11.47 -21.61 9.31
C VAL A 41 -10.19 -21.80 8.48
N THR A 42 -9.81 -23.05 8.24
CA THR A 42 -8.71 -23.38 7.32
C THR A 42 -8.91 -22.69 5.98
N THR A 43 -8.00 -21.80 5.62
CA THR A 43 -8.10 -20.93 4.46
C THR A 43 -6.89 -21.15 3.55
N VAL A 44 -7.13 -21.09 2.24
CA VAL A 44 -6.08 -21.21 1.23
C VAL A 44 -5.83 -19.83 0.65
N LEU A 45 -4.64 -19.27 0.90
CA LEU A 45 -4.26 -17.96 0.39
C LEU A 45 -3.56 -18.11 -0.97
N PRO A 46 -4.04 -17.39 -2.01
CA PRO A 46 -3.34 -17.32 -3.29
C PRO A 46 -2.06 -16.49 -3.12
N ILE A 47 -0.93 -17.00 -3.61
CA ILE A 47 0.39 -16.36 -3.41
C ILE A 47 0.67 -15.30 -4.48
N ASP A 48 0.01 -15.39 -5.63
CA ASP A 48 -0.01 -14.39 -6.68
C ASP A 48 -1.31 -14.59 -7.48
N GLY A 49 -1.83 -13.53 -8.12
CA GLY A 49 -3.01 -13.63 -8.99
C GLY A 49 -2.72 -14.35 -10.32
N GLY A 50 -1.86 -15.38 -10.31
CA GLY A 50 -1.39 -16.11 -11.47
C GLY A 50 -1.98 -17.52 -11.57
N SER A 51 -2.09 -18.02 -12.81
CA SER A 51 -2.62 -19.34 -13.20
C SER A 51 -1.92 -20.57 -12.58
N ASN A 52 -0.88 -20.38 -11.77
CA ASN A 52 -0.05 -21.46 -11.26
C ASN A 52 -0.50 -21.86 -9.85
N VAL A 53 -1.38 -22.86 -9.80
CA VAL A 53 -2.02 -23.42 -8.60
C VAL A 53 -1.04 -24.11 -7.65
N ASP A 54 0.23 -24.23 -8.02
CA ASP A 54 1.23 -25.07 -7.33
C ASP A 54 1.86 -24.40 -6.10
N ARG A 55 1.51 -23.14 -5.83
CA ARG A 55 2.04 -22.37 -4.70
C ARG A 55 0.89 -21.71 -3.95
N LEU A 56 0.20 -22.49 -3.13
CA LEU A 56 -0.87 -22.03 -2.24
C LEU A 56 -0.38 -22.07 -0.79
N ILE A 57 -0.67 -21.03 -0.01
CA ILE A 57 -0.42 -21.07 1.44
C ILE A 57 -1.67 -21.68 2.08
N PHE A 58 -1.51 -22.82 2.72
CA PHE A 58 -2.52 -23.39 3.59
C PHE A 58 -2.36 -22.79 4.98
N ALA A 59 -3.29 -21.92 5.37
CA ALA A 59 -3.39 -21.38 6.71
C ALA A 59 -4.44 -22.18 7.48
N THR A 60 -4.01 -22.80 8.58
CA THR A 60 -4.89 -23.66 9.39
C THR A 60 -5.75 -22.83 10.34
N LYS A 61 -6.86 -23.41 10.80
CA LYS A 61 -7.72 -22.74 11.79
C LYS A 61 -6.91 -22.35 13.03
N SER A 62 -7.05 -21.10 13.46
CA SER A 62 -6.34 -20.44 14.55
C SER A 62 -4.86 -20.13 14.28
N GLU A 63 -4.40 -20.27 13.05
CA GLU A 63 -3.06 -19.82 12.65
C GLU A 63 -3.05 -18.31 12.43
N LEU A 64 -1.93 -17.67 12.78
CA LEU A 64 -1.76 -16.23 12.65
C LEU A 64 -1.18 -15.87 11.29
N VAL A 65 -1.99 -15.23 10.46
CA VAL A 65 -1.54 -14.61 9.21
C VAL A 65 -1.11 -13.18 9.50
N VAL A 66 0.15 -12.89 9.21
CA VAL A 66 0.77 -11.60 9.53
C VAL A 66 1.05 -10.83 8.25
N PHE A 67 0.36 -9.71 8.09
CA PHE A 67 0.61 -8.76 7.01
C PHE A 67 1.53 -7.62 7.48
N ARG A 68 2.79 -7.68 7.03
CA ARG A 68 3.81 -6.66 7.35
C ARG A 68 3.81 -5.56 6.31
N GLN A 69 2.96 -4.55 6.49
CA GLN A 69 2.85 -3.43 5.55
C GLN A 69 4.21 -2.75 5.33
N HIS A 70 4.98 -2.49 6.38
CA HIS A 70 6.28 -1.83 6.27
C HIS A 70 7.28 -2.58 5.35
N VAL A 71 7.27 -3.91 5.40
CA VAL A 71 8.14 -4.74 4.55
C VAL A 71 7.56 -4.84 3.13
N ASN A 72 6.25 -5.07 3.01
CA ASN A 72 5.57 -5.19 1.72
C ASN A 72 5.70 -3.91 0.90
N SER A 73 5.60 -2.76 1.55
CA SER A 73 5.77 -1.45 0.93
C SER A 73 7.18 -1.20 0.39
N ARG A 74 8.19 -1.98 0.78
CA ARG A 74 9.59 -1.87 0.30
C ARG A 74 9.99 -3.02 -0.64
N LYS A 75 9.03 -3.84 -1.07
CA LYS A 75 9.32 -4.93 -2.03
C LYS A 75 9.76 -4.35 -3.36
N LYS A 76 11.03 -4.58 -3.70
CA LYS A 76 11.63 -4.14 -4.97
C LYS A 76 10.95 -4.71 -6.21
N ALA A 77 10.33 -5.89 -6.10
CA ALA A 77 9.55 -6.48 -7.17
C ALA A 77 8.30 -5.65 -7.54
N ILE A 78 7.75 -4.86 -6.61
CA ILE A 78 6.55 -4.03 -6.81
C ILE A 78 6.93 -2.57 -7.03
N TYR A 79 7.88 -2.06 -6.23
CA TYR A 79 8.26 -0.64 -6.22
C TYR A 79 9.61 -0.37 -6.90
N GLY A 80 10.24 -1.33 -7.56
CA GLY A 80 11.53 -1.11 -8.22
C GLY A 80 12.72 -1.00 -7.24
N GLN A 81 13.90 -0.70 -7.78
CA GLN A 81 15.15 -0.81 -7.01
C GLN A 81 15.29 0.27 -5.91
N ASP A 82 14.59 1.39 -6.09
CA ASP A 82 14.52 2.53 -5.18
C ASP A 82 13.38 2.38 -4.14
N ALA A 83 12.86 1.17 -3.93
CA ALA A 83 11.76 0.91 -3.01
C ALA A 83 12.00 1.40 -1.57
N ASP A 84 13.26 1.49 -1.15
CA ASP A 84 13.64 1.95 0.18
C ASP A 84 13.71 3.48 0.30
N ASN A 85 13.77 4.18 -0.83
CA ASN A 85 13.91 5.63 -0.90
C ASN A 85 12.53 6.30 -0.97
N PHE A 86 12.46 7.53 -0.45
CA PHE A 86 11.30 8.41 -0.63
C PHE A 86 11.33 8.98 -2.05
N CYS A 87 10.47 8.46 -2.92
CA CYS A 87 10.37 8.83 -4.33
C CYS A 87 8.91 9.08 -4.68
N LEU A 88 8.59 10.23 -5.26
CA LEU A 88 7.20 10.56 -5.59
C LEU A 88 6.71 9.71 -6.77
N ARG A 89 6.06 8.59 -6.44
CA ARG A 89 5.52 7.62 -7.38
C ARG A 89 4.06 7.98 -7.69
N GLY A 90 3.86 8.84 -8.67
CA GLY A 90 2.53 9.31 -9.04
C GLY A 90 2.50 10.30 -10.19
N GLU A 91 3.66 10.86 -10.56
CA GLU A 91 3.83 11.50 -11.84
C GLU A 91 4.13 10.42 -12.88
N LYS A 92 3.11 10.00 -13.64
CA LYS A 92 3.39 9.91 -15.07
C LYS A 92 3.84 11.33 -15.42
N GLN A 93 5.12 11.51 -15.72
CA GLN A 93 5.58 12.74 -16.31
C GLN A 93 4.70 12.95 -17.54
N GLU A 94 3.81 13.93 -17.44
CA GLU A 94 3.04 14.44 -18.55
C GLU A 94 4.07 15.12 -19.45
N ASN A 95 4.60 14.34 -20.40
CA ASN A 95 5.40 14.75 -21.54
C ASN A 95 5.13 13.77 -22.68
#